data_AF-A0A9D1JAM2-F1
#
_entry.id   AF-A0A9D1JAM2-F1
#
_cell.length_a   1.000
_cell.length_b   1.000
_cell.length_c   1.000
_cell.angle_alpha   90.00
_cell.angle_beta   90.00
_cell.angle_gamma   90.00
#
_symmetry.space_group_name_H-M   'P 1'
#
loop_
_entity.id
_entity.type
_entity.pdbx_description
1 polymer ?
#
loop_
_entity_poly.entity_id
_entity_poly.type
_entity_poly.pdbx_seq_one_letter_code
_entity_poly.pdbx_strand_id
1 'polypeptide(L)' 'MIDFEEELKKFEPIMEVEEAEDAIHSRDLTDMTDILREMASSYQNR' A
#
# COMPACT_ATOMS: atom_id res chain seq x y z
N MET A 1 17.89 26.27 -13.53
CA MET A 1 17.90 24.82 -13.82
C MET A 1 18.07 24.13 -12.49
N ILE A 2 17.21 23.19 -12.14
CA ILE A 2 17.27 22.51 -10.83
C ILE A 2 18.55 21.67 -10.80
N ASP A 3 19.27 21.68 -9.68
CA ASP A 3 20.47 20.87 -9.49
C ASP A 3 20.07 19.46 -9.05
N PHE A 4 20.03 18.54 -10.01
CA PHE A 4 19.62 17.16 -9.77
C PHE A 4 20.55 16.40 -8.82
N GLU A 5 21.83 16.79 -8.73
CA GLU A 5 22.80 16.12 -7.87
C GLU A 5 22.58 16.48 -6.39
N GLU A 6 22.16 17.71 -6.10
CA GLU A 6 21.80 18.13 -4.74
C GLU A 6 20.48 17.52 -4.27
N GLU A 7 19.47 17.47 -5.15
CA GLU A 7 18.15 16.93 -4.79
C GLU A 7 18.20 15.41 -4.54
N LEU A 8 19.02 14.68 -5.31
CA LEU A 8 19.26 13.25 -5.07
C LEU A 8 19.95 12.97 -3.73
N LYS A 9 20.80 13.90 -3.25
CA LYS A 9 21.46 13.78 -1.93
C LYS A 9 20.53 14.10 -0.76
N LYS A 10 19.51 14.94 -0.98
CA LYS A 10 18.48 15.30 0.00
C LYS A 10 17.32 14.29 0.02
N PHE A 11 17.35 13.32 -0.90
CA PHE A 11 16.33 12.29 -1.00
C PHE A 11 16.50 11.30 0.15
N GLU A 12 15.83 11.58 1.26
CA GLU A 12 15.67 10.64 2.36
C GLU A 12 14.33 9.90 2.19
N PRO A 13 14.31 8.57 2.37
CA PRO A 13 13.05 7.84 2.44
C PRO A 13 12.23 8.42 3.60
N ILE A 14 10.98 8.75 3.32
CA ILE A 14 10.07 9.29 4.32
C ILE A 14 9.72 8.12 5.25
N MET A 15 10.20 8.18 6.50
CA MET A 15 9.99 7.14 7.52
C MET A 15 8.51 6.76 7.69
N GLU A 16 7.61 7.75 7.58
CA GLU A 16 6.15 7.54 7.65
C GLU A 16 5.60 6.70 6.50
N VAL A 17 6.25 6.73 5.33
CA VAL A 17 5.85 5.93 4.15
C VAL A 17 6.29 4.48 4.32
N GLU A 18 7.47 4.24 4.89
CA GLU A 18 7.97 2.90 5.19
C GLU A 18 7.10 2.21 6.25
N GLU A 19 6.78 2.91 7.35
CA GLU A 19 5.86 2.39 8.38
C GLU A 19 4.44 2.16 7.85
N ALA A 20 3.96 3.03 6.95
CA ALA A 20 2.67 2.85 6.28
C ALA A 20 2.69 1.66 5.32
N GLU A 21 3.78 1.44 4.59
CA GLU A 21 3.96 0.30 3.69
C GLU A 21 3.91 -1.01 4.48
N ASP A 22 4.63 -1.13 5.59
CA ASP A 22 4.61 -2.31 6.45
C ASP A 22 3.21 -2.58 7.04
N ALA A 23 2.52 -1.53 7.50
CA ALA A 23 1.16 -1.65 8.02
C ALA A 23 0.14 -2.05 6.95
N ILE A 24 0.31 -1.56 5.71
CA ILE A 24 -0.52 -1.95 4.56
C ILE A 24 -0.19 -3.39 4.13
N HIS A 25 1.09 -3.75 4.02
CA HIS A 25 1.52 -5.08 3.58
C HIS A 25 1.14 -6.20 4.56
N SER A 26 1.10 -5.89 5.87
CA SER A 26 0.64 -6.84 6.90
C SER A 26 -0.82 -7.31 6.74
N ARG A 27 -1.61 -6.65 5.88
CA ARG A 27 -3.04 -6.92 5.68
C ARG A 27 -3.37 -7.82 4.50
N ASP A 28 -2.38 -8.26 3.71
CA ASP A 28 -2.57 -9.04 2.48
C ASP A 28 -3.55 -10.23 2.63
N LEU A 29 -3.41 -11.05 3.68
CA LEU A 29 -4.30 -12.20 3.91
C LEU A 29 -5.73 -11.79 4.29
N THR A 30 -5.90 -10.69 5.01
CA THR A 30 -7.22 -10.18 5.43
C THR A 30 -7.95 -9.62 4.21
N ASP A 31 -7.23 -8.85 3.38
CA ASP A 31 -7.79 -8.26 2.16
C ASP A 31 -8.21 -9.35 1.15
N MET A 32 -7.40 -10.41 1.00
CA MET A 32 -7.78 -11.56 0.18
C MET A 32 -9.05 -12.25 0.70
N THR A 33 -9.19 -12.41 2.02
CA THR A 33 -10.41 -12.99 2.60
C THR A 33 -11.64 -12.10 2.43
N ASP A 34 -11.46 -10.78 2.50
CA ASP A 34 -12.55 -9.81 2.32
C ASP A 34 -13.03 -9.77 0.86
N ILE A 35 -12.11 -9.79 -0.12
CA ILE A 35 -12.44 -9.91 -1.55
C ILE A 35 -13.24 -11.19 -1.81
N LEU A 36 -12.77 -12.34 -1.30
CA LEU A 36 -13.47 -13.61 -1.48
C LEU A 36 -14.88 -13.59 -0.86
N ARG A 37 -15.04 -12.92 0.28
CA ARG A 37 -16.33 -12.75 0.96
C ARG A 37 -17.28 -11.83 0.18
N GLU A 38 -16.77 -10.75 -0.39
CA GLU A 38 -17.53 -9.82 -1.22
C GLU A 38 -18.01 -10.51 -2.52
N MET A 39 -17.12 -11.27 -3.16
CA MET A 39 -17.47 -12.11 -4.30
C MET A 39 -18.57 -13.11 -3.92
N ALA A 40 -18.40 -13.87 -2.84
CA ALA A 40 -19.43 -14.83 -2.40
C ALA A 40 -20.78 -14.16 -2.08
N SER A 41 -20.77 -12.99 -1.47
CA SER A 41 -21.98 -12.23 -1.10
C SER A 41 -22.67 -11.63 -2.34
N SER A 42 -21.91 -11.21 -3.34
CA SER A 42 -22.46 -10.70 -4.60
C SER A 42 -23.06 -11.81 -5.49
N TYR A 43 -22.57 -13.05 -5.38
CA TYR A 43 -23.22 -14.22 -6.00
C TYR A 43 -24.53 -14.64 -5.33
N GLN A 44 -24.69 -14.41 -4.02
CA GLN A 44 -25.90 -14.80 -3.26
C GLN A 44 -27.07 -13.81 -3.45
N ASN A 45 -26.80 -12.59 -3.92
CA ASN A 45 -27.81 -11.54 -4.17
C ASN A 45 -28.25 -11.46 -5.66
N ARG A 46 -27.98 -12.49 -6.46
CA ARG A 46 -28.47 -12.68 -7.84
C ARG A 46 -29.43 -13.86 -7.90
#